data_AF-A0A5J4Q002-F1
#
_entry.id   AF-A0A5J4Q002-F1
#
_cell.length_a   1.000
_cell.length_b   1.000
_cell.length_c   1.000
_cell.angle_alpha   90.00
_cell.angle_beta   90.00
_cell.angle_gamma   90.00
#
_symmetry.space_group_name_H-M   'P 1'
#
loop_
_entity.id
_entity.type
_entity.pdbx_description
1 polymer ?
#
loop_
_entity_poly.entity_id
_entity_poly.type
_entity_poly.pdbx_seq_one_letter_code
_entity_poly.pdbx_strand_id
1 'polypeptide(L)'
;MKNSSKRGQKQNRFCILPNERILCKRITCIIALCLALIGQAKAQRYLPGQRGLQITAGTVNGFNLNTKSDDFAFHTGAAFSTYTKNGNRWVLGGEFMEKCHSYKKKCLPQAQFTAEGGYYLKFLSDASKTLFLSLGTSALAGYETVNWNKKLLSDGATIQNGDAFL
;
A
#
# COMPACT_ATOMS: atom_id res chain seq x y z
N MET A 1 -46.62 40.91 -42.06
CA MET A 1 -45.20 40.57 -41.85
C MET A 1 -45.09 39.62 -40.66
N LYS A 2 -44.60 38.39 -40.88
CA LYS A 2 -44.49 37.33 -39.87
C LYS A 2 -43.15 37.44 -39.14
N ASN A 3 -43.19 37.50 -37.81
CA ASN A 3 -42.02 37.62 -36.94
C ASN A 3 -41.15 36.34 -36.96
N SER A 4 -39.85 36.53 -37.18
CA SER A 4 -38.82 35.50 -37.08
C SER A 4 -38.21 35.54 -35.68
N SER A 5 -38.41 34.48 -34.89
CA SER A 5 -37.73 34.27 -33.61
C SER A 5 -37.04 32.91 -33.66
N LYS A 6 -35.77 32.91 -34.09
CA LYS A 6 -34.90 31.72 -34.00
C LYS A 6 -34.28 31.68 -32.61
N ARG A 7 -34.86 30.87 -31.71
CA ARG A 7 -34.21 30.46 -30.46
C ARG A 7 -33.12 29.43 -30.79
N GLY A 8 -31.86 29.79 -30.49
CA GLY A 8 -30.72 28.89 -30.59
C GLY A 8 -30.83 27.74 -29.60
N GLN A 9 -30.87 26.52 -30.10
CA GLN A 9 -30.76 25.29 -29.31
C GLN A 9 -29.30 25.12 -28.89
N LYS A 10 -29.03 25.26 -27.60
CA LYS A 10 -27.75 24.95 -26.95
C LYS A 10 -27.61 23.43 -26.91
N GLN A 11 -26.76 22.85 -27.76
CA GLN A 11 -26.37 21.44 -27.70
C GLN A 11 -25.62 21.18 -26.39
N ASN A 12 -26.31 20.58 -25.41
CA ASN A 12 -25.65 19.97 -24.26
C ASN A 12 -24.97 18.69 -24.74
N ARG A 13 -23.64 18.63 -24.59
CA ARG A 13 -22.85 17.42 -24.83
C ARG A 13 -23.40 16.30 -23.96
N PHE A 14 -24.13 15.39 -24.61
CA PHE A 14 -24.57 14.13 -24.06
C PHE A 14 -23.33 13.36 -23.58
N CYS A 15 -23.28 13.05 -22.28
CA CYS A 15 -22.30 12.12 -21.75
C CYS A 15 -22.45 10.80 -22.50
N ILE A 16 -21.39 10.39 -23.20
CA ILE A 16 -21.28 9.06 -23.79
C ILE A 16 -21.23 8.09 -22.62
N LEU A 17 -22.37 7.49 -22.27
CA LEU A 17 -22.46 6.41 -21.30
C LEU A 17 -21.63 5.22 -21.83
N PRO A 18 -20.74 4.62 -21.02
CA PRO A 18 -20.05 3.40 -21.41
C PRO A 18 -21.09 2.29 -21.61
N ASN A 19 -20.97 1.58 -22.73
CA ASN A 19 -21.85 0.49 -23.18
C ASN A 19 -22.26 -0.47 -22.02
N GLU A 20 -23.54 -0.43 -21.64
CA GLU A 20 -24.18 -1.21 -20.56
C GLU A 20 -23.80 -2.72 -20.60
N ARG A 21 -23.62 -3.27 -21.80
CA ARG A 21 -23.22 -4.68 -21.99
C ARG A 21 -21.81 -5.00 -21.49
N ILE A 22 -20.88 -4.05 -21.58
CA ILE A 22 -19.48 -4.24 -21.13
C ILE A 22 -19.41 -4.16 -19.60
N LEU A 23 -20.20 -3.26 -19.00
CA LEU A 23 -20.29 -3.10 -17.55
C LEU A 23 -20.91 -4.34 -16.89
N CYS A 24 -22.04 -4.82 -17.41
CA CYS A 24 -22.67 -6.05 -16.92
C CYS A 24 -21.72 -7.27 -17.00
N LYS A 25 -21.00 -7.44 -18.11
CA LYS A 25 -20.07 -8.57 -18.28
C LYS A 25 -18.92 -8.53 -17.27
N ARG A 26 -18.38 -7.34 -16.98
CA ARG A 26 -17.33 -7.15 -15.95
C ARG A 26 -17.85 -7.47 -14.55
N ILE A 27 -19.07 -7.03 -14.23
CA ILE A 27 -19.71 -7.31 -12.93
C ILE A 27 -19.95 -8.81 -12.79
N THR A 28 -20.47 -9.49 -13.83
CA THR A 28 -20.66 -10.95 -13.80
C THR A 28 -19.33 -11.70 -13.60
N CYS A 29 -18.24 -11.26 -14.24
CA CYS A 29 -16.92 -11.87 -14.03
C CYS A 29 -16.40 -11.70 -12.60
N ILE A 30 -16.59 -10.52 -12.00
CA ILE A 30 -16.18 -10.26 -10.61
C ILE A 30 -17.00 -11.13 -9.65
N ILE A 31 -18.32 -11.19 -9.85
CA ILE A 31 -19.21 -12.03 -9.02
C ILE A 31 -18.84 -13.51 -9.17
N ALA A 32 -18.60 -13.99 -10.39
CA ALA A 32 -18.18 -15.38 -10.63
C ALA A 32 -16.83 -15.71 -9.97
N LEU A 33 -15.87 -14.78 -10.01
CA LEU A 33 -14.59 -14.93 -9.32
C LEU A 33 -14.77 -14.97 -7.80
N CYS A 34 -15.60 -14.09 -7.24
CA CYS A 34 -15.91 -14.10 -5.81
C CYS A 34 -16.60 -15.41 -5.38
N LEU A 35 -17.57 -15.90 -6.17
CA LEU A 35 -18.27 -17.16 -5.90
C LEU A 35 -17.34 -18.37 -5.99
N ALA A 36 -16.37 -18.38 -6.91
CA ALA A 36 -15.37 -19.44 -7.03
C ALA A 36 -14.43 -19.53 -5.82
N LEU A 37 -14.29 -18.45 -5.06
CA LEU A 37 -13.45 -18.38 -3.86
C LEU A 37 -14.20 -18.74 -2.56
N ILE A 38 -15.54 -18.89 -2.62
CA ILE A 38 -16.35 -19.28 -1.46
C ILE A 38 -16.04 -20.74 -1.12
N GLY A 39 -15.67 -20.99 0.14
CA GLY A 39 -15.32 -22.32 0.65
C GLY A 39 -13.82 -22.66 0.68
N GLN A 40 -12.96 -21.84 0.05
CA GLN A 40 -11.50 -21.97 0.18
C GLN A 40 -10.90 -21.09 1.28
N ALA A 41 -11.68 -20.16 1.82
CA ALA A 41 -11.30 -19.33 2.95
C ALA A 41 -11.33 -20.15 4.25
N LYS A 42 -10.21 -20.81 4.59
CA LYS A 42 -10.04 -21.38 5.93
C LYS A 42 -10.05 -20.25 6.95
N ALA A 43 -11.01 -20.24 7.88
CA ALA A 43 -11.02 -19.34 9.02
C ALA A 43 -9.65 -19.40 9.73
N GLN A 44 -8.90 -18.30 9.70
CA GLN A 44 -7.45 -18.32 9.88
C GLN A 44 -7.06 -18.27 11.36
N ARG A 45 -6.95 -19.44 12.00
CA ARG A 45 -6.51 -19.61 13.40
C ARG A 45 -5.14 -20.32 13.49
N TYR A 46 -4.03 -19.56 13.41
CA TYR A 46 -2.65 -19.97 13.81
C TYR A 46 -2.37 -21.49 13.69
N LEU A 47 -2.59 -22.04 12.50
CA LEU A 47 -2.50 -23.49 12.29
C LEU A 47 -1.03 -23.89 12.11
N PRO A 48 -0.58 -24.98 12.75
CA PRO A 48 0.77 -25.47 12.54
C PRO A 48 0.97 -25.84 11.06
N GLY A 49 1.98 -25.26 10.41
CA GLY A 49 2.26 -25.44 8.97
C GLY A 49 1.67 -24.37 8.05
N GLN A 50 0.96 -23.36 8.59
CA GLN A 50 0.41 -22.27 7.79
C GLN A 50 1.52 -21.31 7.31
N ARG A 51 1.39 -20.85 6.06
CA ARG A 51 2.22 -19.78 5.49
C ARG A 51 1.30 -18.62 5.11
N GLY A 52 1.73 -17.39 5.37
CA GLY A 52 1.01 -16.17 5.04
C GLY A 52 1.91 -15.24 4.27
N LEU A 53 1.41 -14.68 3.18
CA LEU A 53 2.02 -13.56 2.47
C LEU A 53 1.12 -12.35 2.67
N GLN A 54 1.68 -11.28 3.23
CA GLN A 54 1.06 -9.98 3.39
C GLN A 54 1.67 -9.05 2.37
N ILE A 55 0.82 -8.39 1.60
CA ILE A 55 1.22 -7.31 0.69
C ILE A 55 0.48 -6.07 1.17
N THR A 56 1.24 -5.04 1.48
CA THR A 56 0.74 -3.76 1.98
C THR A 56 1.03 -2.71 0.92
N ALA A 57 0.07 -1.86 0.59
CA ALA A 57 0.29 -0.71 -0.27
C ALA A 57 -0.69 0.39 0.13
N GLY A 58 -0.22 1.63 0.18
CA GLY A 58 -1.09 2.76 0.49
C GLY A 58 -0.41 4.11 0.41
N THR A 59 -1.17 5.16 0.64
CA THR A 59 -0.69 6.54 0.69
C THR A 59 -0.71 7.05 2.12
N VAL A 60 0.28 7.85 2.51
CA VAL A 60 0.41 8.36 3.90
C VAL A 60 -0.35 9.69 4.06
N ASN A 61 -0.42 10.52 3.01
CA ASN A 61 -1.00 11.87 3.07
C ASN A 61 -2.37 12.01 2.36
N GLY A 62 -3.09 10.89 2.20
CA GLY A 62 -4.45 10.86 1.65
C GLY A 62 -4.52 10.66 0.14
N PHE A 63 -5.65 10.12 -0.34
CA PHE A 63 -5.94 9.90 -1.76
C PHE A 63 -6.31 11.22 -2.46
N ASN A 64 -5.39 12.19 -2.49
CA ASN A 64 -5.61 13.39 -3.28
C ASN A 64 -5.30 13.07 -4.75
N LEU A 65 -6.35 12.69 -5.50
CA LEU A 65 -6.31 12.44 -6.95
C LEU A 65 -5.96 13.68 -7.78
N ASN A 66 -5.71 14.83 -7.14
CA ASN A 66 -5.34 16.05 -7.82
C ASN A 66 -3.82 16.04 -8.09
N THR A 67 -3.46 15.90 -9.36
CA THR A 67 -2.11 15.72 -9.95
C THR A 67 -1.12 16.88 -9.70
N LYS A 68 -1.39 17.76 -8.73
CA LYS A 68 -0.66 19.00 -8.43
C LYS A 68 -0.34 19.19 -6.95
N SER A 69 -0.53 18.17 -6.11
CA SER A 69 -0.22 18.28 -4.69
C SER A 69 1.20 17.75 -4.42
N ASP A 70 2.07 18.63 -3.95
CA ASP A 70 3.51 18.40 -3.69
C ASP A 70 3.80 17.46 -2.50
N ASP A 71 2.78 16.76 -2.01
CA ASP A 71 2.80 16.01 -0.76
C ASP A 71 2.45 14.54 -0.98
N PHE A 72 3.02 13.97 -2.05
CA PHE A 72 2.84 12.56 -2.39
C PHE A 72 3.71 11.69 -1.48
N ALA A 73 3.07 10.86 -0.66
CA ALA A 73 3.73 9.89 0.19
C ALA A 73 3.09 8.52 -0.04
N PHE A 74 3.87 7.56 -0.54
CA PHE A 74 3.45 6.20 -0.84
C PHE A 74 4.29 5.20 -0.06
N HIS A 75 3.66 4.15 0.43
CA HIS A 75 4.35 3.02 1.05
C HIS A 75 3.85 1.73 0.42
N THR A 76 4.76 0.80 0.21
CA THR A 76 4.51 -0.55 -0.27
C THR A 76 5.38 -1.51 0.50
N GLY A 77 4.86 -2.68 0.83
CA GLY A 77 5.59 -3.65 1.62
C GLY A 77 5.11 -5.06 1.34
N ALA A 78 5.98 -6.01 1.59
CA ALA A 78 5.68 -7.42 1.54
C ALA A 78 6.26 -8.11 2.76
N ALA A 79 5.43 -8.83 3.50
CA ALA A 79 5.84 -9.62 4.66
C ALA A 79 5.39 -11.07 4.50
N PHE A 80 6.34 -11.98 4.64
CA PHE A 80 6.12 -13.42 4.64
C PHE A 80 6.15 -13.94 6.08
N SER A 81 5.17 -14.74 6.45
CA SER A 81 5.07 -15.37 7.76
C SER A 81 4.88 -16.88 7.64
N THR A 82 5.57 -17.65 8.45
CA THR A 82 5.46 -19.11 8.48
C THR A 82 5.28 -19.62 9.91
N TYR A 83 4.31 -20.52 10.08
CA TYR A 83 3.95 -21.14 11.35
C TYR A 83 4.46 -22.57 11.34
N THR A 84 5.37 -22.88 12.26
CA THR A 84 5.92 -24.23 12.43
C THR A 84 4.94 -25.16 13.15
N LYS A 85 5.21 -26.48 13.10
CA LYS A 85 4.39 -27.48 13.80
C LYS A 85 4.29 -27.25 15.32
N ASN A 86 5.32 -26.62 15.91
CA ASN A 86 5.36 -26.31 17.34
C ASN A 86 4.65 -24.99 17.70
N GLY A 87 4.03 -24.31 16.73
CA GLY A 87 3.38 -23.02 16.94
C GLY A 87 4.35 -21.82 16.98
N ASN A 88 5.64 -22.04 16.73
CA ASN A 88 6.60 -20.94 16.54
C ASN A 88 6.36 -20.28 15.18
N ARG A 89 6.54 -18.96 15.13
CA ARG A 89 6.31 -18.13 13.96
C ARG A 89 7.62 -17.47 13.54
N TRP A 90 7.95 -17.56 12.26
CA TRP A 90 8.96 -16.70 11.64
C TRP A 90 8.26 -15.66 10.78
N VAL A 91 8.74 -14.42 10.81
CA VAL A 91 8.28 -13.31 9.97
C VAL A 91 9.51 -12.71 9.28
N LEU A 92 9.39 -12.48 7.97
CA LEU A 92 10.41 -11.84 7.15
C LEU A 92 9.70 -10.89 6.22
N GLY A 93 10.05 -9.61 6.25
CA GLY A 93 9.35 -8.61 5.47
C GLY A 93 10.26 -7.49 5.01
N GLY A 94 9.82 -6.80 3.99
CA GLY A 94 10.47 -5.61 3.46
C GLY A 94 9.42 -4.57 3.13
N GLU A 95 9.70 -3.33 3.52
CA GLU A 95 8.87 -2.16 3.24
C GLU A 95 9.69 -1.12 2.49
N PHE A 96 9.05 -0.48 1.53
CA PHE A 96 9.55 0.64 0.76
C PHE A 96 8.58 1.79 0.95
N MET A 97 9.08 2.94 1.40
CA MET A 97 8.30 4.15 1.56
C MET A 97 8.98 5.29 0.82
N GLU A 98 8.23 6.02 0.01
CA GLU A 98 8.69 7.22 -0.66
C GLU A 98 7.82 8.40 -0.22
N LYS A 99 8.45 9.46 0.29
CA LYS A 99 7.80 10.67 0.77
C LYS A 99 8.38 11.90 0.07
N CYS A 100 7.50 12.72 -0.51
CA CYS A 100 7.84 14.06 -0.96
C CYS A 100 7.83 15.04 0.22
N HIS A 101 8.96 15.71 0.49
CA HIS A 101 8.98 16.85 1.40
C HIS A 101 8.97 18.16 0.62
N SER A 102 8.12 19.09 1.02
CA SER A 102 8.07 20.42 0.40
C SER A 102 9.28 21.26 0.82
N TYR A 103 10.21 21.52 -0.09
CA TYR A 103 11.34 22.42 0.09
C TYR A 103 11.24 23.61 -0.88
N LYS A 104 10.93 24.79 -0.37
CA LYS A 104 10.63 26.00 -1.17
C LYS A 104 9.46 25.75 -2.15
N LYS A 105 9.74 25.74 -3.46
CA LYS A 105 8.79 25.49 -4.56
C LYS A 105 8.99 24.11 -5.23
N LYS A 106 9.71 23.19 -4.59
CA LYS A 106 10.06 21.87 -5.14
C LYS A 106 9.81 20.77 -4.10
N CYS A 107 9.34 19.60 -4.54
CA CYS A 107 9.38 18.39 -3.72
C CYS A 107 10.81 17.83 -3.70
N LEU A 108 11.30 17.50 -2.50
CA LEU A 108 12.48 16.68 -2.28
C LEU A 108 12.04 15.25 -1.95
N PRO A 109 12.28 14.26 -2.83
CA PRO A 109 11.88 12.88 -2.57
C PRO A 109 12.83 12.25 -1.54
N GLN A 110 12.27 11.62 -0.52
CA GLN A 110 12.93 10.81 0.48
C GLN A 110 12.45 9.37 0.29
N ALA A 111 13.36 8.46 -0.02
CA ALA A 111 13.06 7.03 -0.13
C ALA A 111 13.64 6.29 1.07
N GLN A 112 12.82 5.44 1.70
CA GLN A 112 13.16 4.64 2.85
C GLN A 112 12.92 3.17 2.52
N PHE A 113 13.94 2.36 2.72
CA PHE A 113 13.90 0.91 2.61
C PHE A 113 14.02 0.32 4.00
N THR A 114 13.08 -0.51 4.39
CA THR A 114 13.05 -1.16 5.69
C THR A 114 12.99 -2.65 5.49
N ALA A 115 13.81 -3.42 6.20
CA ALA A 115 13.77 -4.86 6.22
C ALA A 115 13.51 -5.34 7.64
N GLU A 116 12.48 -6.16 7.82
CA GLU A 116 12.10 -6.76 9.09
C GLU A 116 12.35 -8.27 9.09
N GLY A 117 12.81 -8.80 10.22
CA GLY A 117 12.97 -10.22 10.42
C GLY A 117 12.77 -10.57 11.88
N GLY A 118 11.88 -11.52 12.18
CA GLY A 118 11.56 -11.87 13.54
C GLY A 118 11.22 -13.34 13.72
N TYR A 119 11.55 -13.83 14.91
CA TYR A 119 11.21 -15.17 15.36
C TYR A 119 10.48 -15.12 16.69
N TYR A 120 9.28 -15.70 16.70
CA TYR A 120 8.36 -15.69 17.83
C TYR A 120 8.08 -17.12 18.28
N LEU A 121 8.43 -17.41 19.53
CA LEU A 121 8.13 -18.64 20.23
C LEU A 121 6.76 -18.53 20.89
N LYS A 122 6.00 -19.61 20.85
CA LYS A 122 4.73 -19.73 21.57
C LYS A 122 5.00 -20.04 23.04
N PHE A 123 4.72 -19.10 23.95
CA PHE A 123 4.97 -19.28 25.39
C PHE A 123 3.75 -19.89 26.10
N LEU A 124 2.58 -19.28 25.93
CA LEU A 124 1.32 -19.79 26.48
C LEU A 124 0.26 -19.82 25.38
N SER A 125 -0.52 -20.89 25.36
CA SER A 125 -1.72 -20.97 24.53
C SER A 125 -2.70 -21.90 25.19
N ASP A 126 -3.93 -21.43 25.26
CA ASP A 126 -5.03 -22.28 25.66
C ASP A 126 -5.32 -23.36 24.58
N ALA A 127 -5.91 -24.49 24.99
CA ALA A 127 -6.32 -25.59 24.11
C ALA A 127 -7.38 -25.13 23.09
N SER A 128 -8.23 -24.16 23.47
CA SER A 128 -9.20 -23.53 22.56
C SER A 128 -8.56 -22.51 21.59
N LYS A 129 -7.27 -22.17 21.79
CA LYS A 129 -6.56 -21.07 21.11
C LYS A 129 -7.28 -19.71 21.20
N THR A 130 -8.07 -19.49 22.26
CA THR A 130 -8.74 -18.20 22.50
C THR A 130 -7.77 -17.16 23.06
N LEU A 131 -6.79 -17.58 23.86
CA LEU A 131 -5.67 -16.78 24.33
C LEU A 131 -4.36 -17.38 23.84
N PHE A 132 -3.52 -16.56 23.21
CA PHE A 132 -2.23 -16.96 22.65
C PHE A 132 -1.19 -15.88 22.95
N LEU A 133 -0.13 -16.26 23.67
CA LEU A 133 0.99 -15.40 24.00
C LEU A 133 2.24 -15.92 23.29
N SER A 134 2.85 -15.06 22.46
CA SER A 134 4.12 -15.34 21.81
C SER A 134 5.19 -14.39 22.30
N LEU A 135 6.35 -14.95 22.64
CA LEU A 135 7.55 -14.21 23.00
C LEU A 135 8.58 -14.39 21.88
N GLY A 136 9.13 -13.30 21.37
CA GLY A 136 10.03 -13.37 20.24
C GLY A 136 11.07 -12.27 20.21
N THR A 137 12.02 -12.44 19.31
CA THR A 137 12.98 -11.41 18.95
C THR A 137 12.72 -11.00 17.52
N SER A 138 12.78 -9.71 17.26
CA SER A 138 12.69 -9.15 15.91
C SER A 138 13.78 -8.12 15.73
N ALA A 139 14.41 -8.16 14.56
CA ALA A 139 15.35 -7.17 14.10
C ALA A 139 14.71 -6.39 12.95
N LEU A 140 14.99 -5.09 12.91
CA LEU A 140 14.60 -4.18 11.86
C LEU A 140 15.85 -3.45 11.41
N ALA A 141 16.10 -3.43 10.11
CA ALA A 141 17.17 -2.64 9.50
C ALA A 141 16.53 -1.66 8.52
N GLY A 142 16.97 -0.40 8.58
CA GLY A 142 16.44 0.66 7.72
C GLY A 142 17.57 1.35 6.96
N TYR A 143 17.31 1.71 5.71
CA TYR A 143 18.17 2.59 4.94
C TYR A 143 17.33 3.70 4.34
N GLU A 144 17.76 4.93 4.57
CA GLU A 144 17.10 6.13 4.07
C GLU A 144 18.00 6.84 3.06
N THR A 145 17.43 7.27 1.94
CA THR A 145 18.11 8.06 0.92
C THR A 145 17.29 9.29 0.56
N VAL A 146 17.89 10.47 0.72
CA VAL A 146 17.29 11.73 0.31
C VAL A 146 17.77 12.08 -1.09
N ASN A 147 16.83 12.48 -1.96
CA ASN A 147 17.10 12.94 -3.32
C ASN A 147 17.95 11.95 -4.15
N TRP A 148 17.76 10.65 -3.96
CA TRP A 148 18.54 9.59 -4.63
C TRP A 148 20.06 9.81 -4.53
N ASN A 149 20.55 10.23 -3.35
CA ASN A 149 21.96 10.51 -3.08
C ASN A 149 22.56 11.70 -3.88
N LYS A 150 21.73 12.54 -4.51
CA LYS A 150 22.18 13.78 -5.15
C LYS A 150 22.34 14.87 -4.09
N LYS A 151 23.60 15.10 -3.69
CA LYS A 151 23.95 16.06 -2.63
C LYS A 151 23.70 17.52 -3.00
N LEU A 152 23.81 17.88 -4.27
CA LEU A 152 23.70 19.28 -4.71
C LEU A 152 22.29 19.55 -5.25
N LEU A 153 21.54 20.42 -4.56
CA LEU A 153 20.23 20.89 -5.01
C LEU A 153 20.42 21.93 -6.12
N SER A 154 19.39 22.12 -6.96
CA SER A 154 19.45 23.09 -8.08
C SER A 154 19.64 24.55 -7.67
N ASP A 155 19.55 24.86 -6.37
CA ASP A 155 19.75 26.20 -5.79
C ASP A 155 21.12 26.38 -5.14
N GLY A 156 22.02 25.41 -5.29
CA GLY A 156 23.37 25.44 -4.68
C GLY A 156 23.41 24.97 -3.22
N ALA A 157 22.26 24.63 -2.63
CA ALA A 157 22.24 24.01 -1.30
C ALA A 157 22.83 22.59 -1.36
N THR A 158 23.60 22.21 -0.35
CA THR A 158 24.18 20.87 -0.23
C THR A 158 23.47 20.11 0.88
N ILE A 159 22.91 18.93 0.56
CA ILE A 159 22.41 17.98 1.55
C ILE A 159 23.62 17.45 2.31
N GLN A 160 23.71 17.83 3.58
CA GLN A 160 24.71 17.31 4.48
C GLN A 160 24.19 16.00 5.07
N ASN A 161 24.99 14.94 4.96
CA ASN A 161 24.71 13.68 5.64
C ASN A 161 25.35 13.75 7.03
N GLY A 162 24.63 14.38 7.97
CA GLY A 162 25.13 14.57 9.34
C GLY A 162 25.17 13.28 10.15
N ASP A 163 24.25 12.35 9.85
CA ASP A 163 24.04 11.16 10.64
C ASP A 163 24.22 9.92 9.77
N ALA A 164 25.39 9.31 9.86
CA ALA A 164 25.70 8.03 9.24
C ALA A 164 25.13 6.89 10.11
N PHE A 165 23.90 6.47 9.79
CA PHE A 165 23.26 5.19 10.10
C PHE A 165 22.82 4.89 11.55
N LEU A 166 21.69 4.17 11.64
CA LEU A 166 21.38 3.16 12.65
C LEU A 166 21.34 1.80 11.96
#